data_AF-A0A4R1HHA6-F1
#
_entry.id   AF-A0A4R1HHA6-F1
#
_cell.length_a   1.000
_cell.length_b   1.000
_cell.length_c   1.000
_cell.angle_alpha   90.00
_cell.angle_beta   90.00
_cell.angle_gamma   90.00
#
_symmetry.space_group_name_H-M   'P 1'
#
loop_
_entity.id
_entity.type
_entity.pdbx_description
1 polymer ?
#
loop_
_entity_poly.entity_id
_entity_poly.type
_entity_poly.pdbx_seq_one_letter_code
_entity_poly.pdbx_strand_id
1 'polypeptide(L)'
;MSEGTGTYVYAVVAADADLPADLEPVGGSADGIAIIEHGDLAAVVSDVPTDKPLGKRADLMAHERVVNTIAAETTVLPMRFGGVVSDDRAVIDELLAEHHDWFSRALDELDGVVEFVLHGRYDQDVLFGQILEQNSEIARLSEQVRGKDPDATYYERIRLGEAISREVDGARAVDATTAEQWLGPFTEAIVAKDVDGEDGAVHLAALVRRDKRSDFEQAVDSLGDDWDSRVSLRLIGPVAPYDFLPQPAEES
;
A
#
# COMPACT_ATOMS: atom_id res chain seq x y z
N MET A 1 1.76 -35.69 -20.73
CA MET A 1 0.60 -34.89 -20.32
C MET A 1 0.92 -33.49 -20.79
N SER A 2 0.08 -32.86 -21.60
CA SER A 2 0.34 -31.47 -21.99
C SER A 2 0.26 -30.65 -20.71
N GLU A 3 1.36 -30.02 -20.31
CA GLU A 3 1.34 -28.98 -19.28
C GLU A 3 0.37 -27.92 -19.80
N GLY A 4 -0.77 -27.76 -19.13
CA GLY A 4 -1.67 -26.64 -19.43
C GLY A 4 -0.99 -25.36 -19.00
N THR A 5 -0.95 -24.36 -19.86
CA THR A 5 -0.58 -22.99 -19.51
C THR A 5 -1.87 -22.19 -19.33
N GLY A 6 -1.87 -21.27 -18.38
CA GLY A 6 -2.90 -20.25 -18.23
C GLY A 6 -2.27 -18.88 -18.35
N THR A 7 -3.07 -17.87 -18.64
CA THR A 7 -2.59 -16.49 -18.81
C THR A 7 -2.75 -15.76 -17.47
N TYR A 8 -1.63 -15.37 -16.86
CA TYR A 8 -1.61 -14.57 -15.63
C TYR A 8 -1.70 -13.08 -16.00
N VAL A 9 -2.63 -12.35 -15.37
CA VAL A 9 -2.86 -10.93 -15.63
C VAL A 9 -2.33 -10.09 -14.48
N TYR A 10 -1.41 -9.18 -14.78
CA TYR A 10 -0.80 -8.28 -13.81
C TYR A 10 -1.57 -6.99 -13.65
N ALA A 11 -1.96 -6.38 -14.78
CA ALA A 11 -2.54 -5.06 -14.82
C ALA A 11 -3.21 -4.78 -16.17
N VAL A 12 -4.01 -3.71 -16.21
CA VAL A 12 -4.52 -3.09 -17.44
C VAL A 12 -3.86 -1.72 -17.62
N VAL A 13 -3.49 -1.40 -18.86
CA VAL A 13 -2.84 -0.15 -19.30
C VAL A 13 -3.51 0.35 -20.58
N ALA A 14 -3.18 1.56 -21.01
CA ALA A 14 -3.53 2.04 -22.35
C ALA A 14 -2.79 1.20 -23.42
N ALA A 15 -3.42 0.98 -24.58
CA ALA A 15 -2.84 0.16 -25.65
C ALA A 15 -1.50 0.69 -26.19
N ASP A 16 -1.27 2.00 -26.10
CA ASP A 16 -0.03 2.66 -26.52
C ASP A 16 0.97 2.88 -25.37
N ALA A 17 0.75 2.26 -24.21
CA ALA A 17 1.66 2.36 -23.08
C ALA A 17 3.01 1.66 -23.38
N ASP A 18 4.10 2.41 -23.23
CA ASP A 18 5.45 1.86 -23.26
C ASP A 18 5.73 1.10 -21.95
N LEU A 19 5.94 -0.21 -22.05
CA LEU A 19 6.32 -1.02 -20.89
C LEU A 19 7.85 -1.03 -20.69
N PRO A 20 8.31 -1.06 -19.43
CA PRO A 20 9.71 -1.29 -19.10
C PRO A 20 10.22 -2.63 -19.67
N ALA A 21 11.46 -2.64 -20.18
CA ALA A 21 12.02 -3.81 -20.86
C ALA A 21 12.41 -4.97 -19.92
N ASP A 22 12.75 -4.68 -18.66
CA ASP A 22 13.34 -5.63 -17.71
C ASP A 22 12.32 -6.08 -16.64
N LEU A 23 11.21 -6.69 -17.07
CA LEU A 23 10.19 -7.22 -16.17
C LEU A 23 10.33 -8.73 -15.98
N GLU A 24 10.38 -9.17 -14.72
CA GLU A 24 10.46 -10.59 -14.36
C GLU A 24 9.05 -11.18 -14.09
N PRO A 25 8.56 -12.13 -14.90
CA PRO A 25 7.23 -12.71 -14.69
C PRO A 25 7.15 -13.60 -13.46
N VAL A 26 5.98 -13.62 -12.84
CA VAL A 26 5.56 -14.61 -11.83
C VAL A 26 5.72 -16.01 -12.40
N GLY A 27 6.24 -16.94 -11.58
CA GLY A 27 6.48 -18.32 -12.00
C GLY A 27 7.69 -18.49 -12.93
N GLY A 28 8.37 -17.41 -13.34
CA GLY A 28 9.59 -17.44 -14.13
C GLY A 28 9.37 -17.92 -15.57
N SER A 29 8.27 -17.48 -16.20
CA SER A 29 8.00 -17.79 -17.61
C SER A 29 9.18 -17.43 -18.51
N ALA A 30 9.53 -18.34 -19.43
CA ALA A 30 10.62 -18.15 -20.37
C ALA A 30 10.27 -17.14 -21.48
N ASP A 31 8.98 -17.01 -21.79
CA ASP A 31 8.45 -16.11 -22.82
C ASP A 31 8.31 -14.67 -22.31
N GLY A 32 8.55 -14.44 -21.02
CA GLY A 32 8.57 -13.11 -20.41
C GLY A 32 7.18 -12.53 -20.17
N ILE A 33 7.10 -11.20 -20.17
CA ILE A 33 5.86 -10.44 -20.09
C ILE A 33 5.42 -10.04 -21.50
N ALA A 34 4.13 -10.19 -21.78
CA ALA A 34 3.50 -9.84 -23.03
C ALA A 34 2.35 -8.85 -22.81
N ILE A 35 1.90 -8.25 -23.91
CA ILE A 35 0.73 -7.37 -23.95
C ILE A 35 -0.32 -8.01 -24.84
N ILE A 36 -1.57 -8.01 -24.37
CA ILE A 36 -2.75 -8.36 -25.17
C ILE A 36 -3.60 -7.11 -25.33
N GLU A 37 -3.70 -6.62 -26.55
CA GLU A 37 -4.46 -5.41 -26.89
C GLU A 37 -5.92 -5.72 -27.22
N HIS A 38 -6.81 -4.83 -26.78
CA HIS A 38 -8.21 -4.79 -27.19
C HIS A 38 -8.71 -3.34 -27.25
N GLY A 39 -8.86 -2.81 -28.46
CA GLY A 39 -9.27 -1.42 -28.65
C GLY A 39 -8.17 -0.46 -28.25
N ASP A 40 -8.47 0.43 -27.31
CA ASP A 40 -7.57 1.40 -26.67
C ASP A 40 -6.98 0.89 -25.33
N LEU A 41 -7.30 -0.35 -24.93
CA LEU A 41 -6.80 -0.98 -23.72
C LEU A 41 -5.82 -2.12 -24.03
N ALA A 42 -4.96 -2.41 -23.07
CA ALA A 42 -4.01 -3.51 -23.09
C ALA A 42 -3.92 -4.19 -21.73
N ALA A 43 -3.91 -5.53 -21.72
CA ALA A 43 -3.60 -6.31 -20.54
C ALA A 43 -2.11 -6.69 -20.54
N VAL A 44 -1.44 -6.47 -19.41
CA VAL A 44 -0.08 -6.93 -19.17
C VAL A 44 -0.15 -8.33 -18.59
N VAL A 45 0.47 -9.31 -19.27
CA VAL A 45 0.28 -10.72 -18.98
C VAL A 45 1.58 -11.53 -19.06
N SER A 46 1.55 -12.75 -18.52
CA SER A 46 2.56 -13.77 -18.80
C SER A 46 1.95 -15.16 -18.69
N ASP A 47 2.56 -16.14 -19.35
CA ASP A 47 2.17 -17.53 -19.16
C ASP A 47 2.54 -18.05 -17.76
N VAL A 48 1.65 -18.83 -17.17
CA VAL A 48 1.91 -19.57 -15.93
C VAL A 48 1.51 -21.04 -16.07
N PRO A 49 2.30 -21.96 -15.50
CA PRO A 49 1.98 -23.39 -15.51
C PRO A 49 0.78 -23.68 -14.60
N THR A 50 -0.28 -24.31 -15.14
CA THR A 50 -1.52 -24.64 -14.40
C THR A 50 -1.36 -25.81 -13.42
N ASP A 51 -0.30 -26.60 -13.55
CA ASP A 51 0.00 -27.75 -12.70
C ASP A 51 0.76 -27.36 -11.41
N LYS A 52 1.20 -26.10 -11.31
CA LYS A 52 1.89 -25.57 -10.13
C LYS A 52 1.01 -24.52 -9.45
N PRO A 53 0.73 -24.67 -8.14
CA PRO A 53 -0.03 -23.68 -7.42
C PRO A 53 0.77 -22.38 -7.28
N LEU A 54 0.18 -21.29 -7.74
CA LEU A 54 0.59 -19.92 -7.39
C LEU A 54 0.09 -19.58 -5.99
N GLY A 55 0.84 -18.75 -5.27
CA GLY A 55 0.43 -18.27 -3.95
C GLY A 55 1.54 -18.28 -2.91
N LYS A 56 2.78 -18.52 -3.32
CA LYS A 56 3.93 -18.34 -2.43
C LYS A 56 4.22 -16.86 -2.27
N ARG A 57 4.87 -16.52 -1.16
CA ARG A 57 5.39 -15.16 -0.92
C ARG A 57 6.26 -14.66 -2.08
N ALA A 58 7.05 -15.54 -2.68
CA ALA A 58 7.88 -15.17 -3.83
C ALA A 58 7.06 -14.74 -5.05
N ASP A 59 5.92 -15.40 -5.30
CA ASP A 59 5.01 -15.08 -6.40
C ASP A 59 4.35 -13.72 -6.18
N LEU A 60 3.85 -13.47 -4.97
CA LEU A 60 3.28 -12.17 -4.59
C LEU A 60 4.32 -11.04 -4.77
N MET A 61 5.54 -11.25 -4.27
CA MET A 61 6.62 -10.26 -4.43
C MET A 61 7.03 -10.05 -5.88
N ALA A 62 6.88 -11.05 -6.76
CA ALA A 62 7.16 -10.91 -8.19
C ALA A 62 6.07 -10.10 -8.89
N HIS A 63 4.79 -10.41 -8.61
CA HIS A 63 3.66 -9.61 -9.07
C HIS A 63 3.80 -8.13 -8.69
N GLU A 64 4.03 -7.87 -7.40
CA GLU A 64 4.22 -6.51 -6.90
C GLU A 64 5.39 -5.79 -7.58
N ARG A 65 6.50 -6.50 -7.85
CA ARG A 65 7.63 -5.90 -8.58
C ARG A 65 7.27 -5.49 -9.99
N VAL A 66 6.58 -6.36 -10.74
CA VAL A 66 6.14 -6.06 -12.11
C VAL A 66 5.24 -4.83 -12.12
N VAL A 67 4.16 -4.88 -11.33
CA VAL A 67 3.14 -3.83 -11.34
C VAL A 67 3.71 -2.49 -10.85
N ASN A 68 4.53 -2.48 -9.80
CA ASN A 68 5.15 -1.23 -9.31
C ASN A 68 6.19 -0.66 -10.29
N THR A 69 6.90 -1.52 -11.03
CA THR A 69 7.84 -1.05 -12.07
C THR A 69 7.09 -0.37 -13.21
N ILE A 70 5.95 -0.92 -13.61
CA ILE A 70 5.07 -0.31 -14.62
C ILE A 70 4.49 1.01 -14.09
N ALA A 71 3.96 1.03 -12.86
CA ALA A 71 3.36 2.21 -12.23
C ALA A 71 4.33 3.41 -12.11
N ALA A 72 5.62 3.13 -12.01
CA ALA A 72 6.65 4.16 -11.93
C ALA A 72 6.78 4.97 -13.22
N GLU A 73 6.49 4.37 -14.38
CA GLU A 73 6.72 4.97 -15.70
C GLU A 73 5.42 5.30 -16.44
N THR A 74 4.37 4.49 -16.25
CA THR A 74 3.08 4.64 -16.95
C THR A 74 1.88 4.53 -16.01
N THR A 75 0.73 4.98 -16.48
CA THR A 75 -0.55 4.85 -15.78
C THR A 75 -1.03 3.40 -15.88
N VAL A 76 -1.39 2.82 -14.74
CA VAL A 76 -1.67 1.38 -14.63
C VAL A 76 -2.84 1.12 -13.68
N LEU A 77 -3.72 0.20 -14.07
CA LEU A 77 -4.76 -0.37 -13.23
C LEU A 77 -4.30 -1.74 -12.75
N PRO A 78 -3.81 -1.85 -11.51
CA PRO A 78 -3.25 -3.10 -11.04
C PRO A 78 -4.34 -4.14 -10.78
N MET A 79 -4.11 -5.37 -11.25
CA MET A 79 -4.95 -6.50 -10.89
C MET A 79 -4.52 -7.05 -9.53
N ARG A 80 -5.48 -7.54 -8.75
CA ARG A 80 -5.16 -8.27 -7.51
C ARG A 80 -4.37 -9.52 -7.83
N PHE A 81 -3.40 -9.83 -6.97
CA PHE A 81 -2.57 -11.03 -7.09
C PHE A 81 -3.42 -12.30 -7.28
N GLY A 82 -3.07 -13.09 -8.30
CA GLY A 82 -3.70 -14.38 -8.58
C GLY A 82 -4.76 -14.37 -9.67
N GLY A 83 -4.87 -13.28 -10.44
CA GLY A 83 -5.71 -13.23 -11.65
C GLY A 83 -5.15 -14.12 -12.76
N VAL A 84 -5.65 -15.36 -12.85
CA VAL A 84 -5.30 -16.30 -13.93
C VAL A 84 -6.55 -16.63 -14.72
N VAL A 85 -6.47 -16.48 -16.04
CA VAL A 85 -7.52 -16.87 -16.99
C VAL A 85 -7.05 -18.04 -17.86
N SER A 86 -7.99 -18.64 -18.60
CA SER A 86 -7.70 -19.88 -19.34
C SER A 86 -6.73 -19.67 -20.50
N ASP A 87 -6.83 -18.54 -21.21
CA ASP A 87 -5.98 -18.20 -22.36
C ASP A 87 -6.12 -16.71 -22.72
N ASP A 88 -5.36 -16.29 -23.73
CA ASP A 88 -5.35 -14.92 -24.24
C ASP A 88 -6.71 -14.44 -24.76
N ARG A 89 -7.57 -15.35 -25.25
CA ARG A 89 -8.91 -14.97 -25.69
C ARG A 89 -9.81 -14.65 -24.50
N ALA A 90 -9.68 -15.40 -23.41
CA ALA A 90 -10.38 -15.08 -22.17
C ALA A 90 -9.96 -13.72 -21.60
N VAL A 91 -8.68 -13.31 -21.75
CA VAL A 91 -8.24 -11.94 -21.39
C VAL A 91 -9.02 -10.89 -22.18
N ILE A 92 -9.27 -11.12 -23.46
CA ILE A 92 -10.03 -10.18 -24.28
C ILE A 92 -11.51 -10.22 -23.89
N ASP A 93 -12.14 -11.40 -23.94
CA ASP A 93 -13.59 -11.54 -23.88
C ASP A 93 -14.15 -11.34 -22.46
N GLU A 94 -13.44 -11.83 -21.42
CA GLU A 94 -13.92 -11.84 -20.01
C GLU A 94 -13.34 -10.71 -19.15
N LEU A 95 -12.36 -9.95 -19.66
CA LEU A 95 -11.74 -8.85 -18.91
C LEU A 95 -11.78 -7.54 -19.68
N LEU A 96 -11.06 -7.44 -20.81
CA LEU A 96 -10.91 -6.17 -21.52
C LEU A 96 -12.20 -5.69 -22.17
N ALA A 97 -12.93 -6.57 -22.86
CA ALA A 97 -14.19 -6.24 -23.53
C ALA A 97 -15.34 -6.05 -22.53
N GLU A 98 -15.45 -6.94 -21.54
CA GLU A 98 -16.53 -6.91 -20.54
C GLU A 98 -16.49 -5.66 -19.66
N HIS A 99 -15.30 -5.19 -19.30
CA HIS A 99 -15.12 -4.05 -18.38
C HIS A 99 -14.48 -2.83 -19.04
N HIS A 100 -14.55 -2.75 -20.38
CA HIS A 100 -13.91 -1.72 -21.20
C HIS A 100 -14.15 -0.29 -20.69
N ASP A 101 -15.42 0.11 -20.56
CA ASP A 101 -15.81 1.46 -20.16
C ASP A 101 -15.30 1.84 -18.76
N TRP A 102 -15.18 0.87 -17.85
CA TRP A 102 -14.66 1.12 -16.52
C TRP A 102 -13.14 1.26 -16.53
N PHE A 103 -12.42 0.35 -17.19
CA PHE A 103 -10.97 0.44 -17.31
C PHE A 103 -10.52 1.72 -18.00
N SER A 104 -11.16 2.10 -19.11
CA SER A 104 -10.86 3.33 -19.84
C SER A 104 -11.00 4.57 -18.94
N ARG A 105 -12.14 4.71 -18.26
CA ARG A 105 -12.37 5.82 -17.32
C ARG A 105 -11.38 5.82 -16.16
N ALA A 106 -11.08 4.66 -15.60
CA ALA A 106 -10.19 4.56 -14.46
C ALA A 106 -8.73 4.89 -14.83
N LEU A 107 -8.28 4.55 -16.04
CA LEU A 107 -6.99 5.00 -16.57
C LEU A 107 -6.97 6.52 -16.75
N ASP A 108 -8.04 7.12 -17.29
CA ASP A 108 -8.14 8.58 -17.45
C ASP A 108 -8.08 9.30 -16.09
N GLU A 109 -8.76 8.78 -15.06
CA GLU A 109 -8.76 9.36 -13.71
C GLU A 109 -7.39 9.26 -13.01
N LEU A 110 -6.61 8.23 -13.34
CA LEU A 110 -5.27 8.00 -12.77
C LEU A 110 -4.15 8.53 -13.67
N ASP A 111 -4.47 9.24 -14.75
CA ASP A 111 -3.45 9.78 -15.62
C ASP A 111 -2.60 10.84 -14.91
N GLY A 112 -1.28 10.75 -15.10
CA GLY A 112 -0.32 11.68 -14.52
C GLY A 112 -0.16 11.61 -12.99
N VAL A 113 -0.80 10.68 -12.29
CA VAL A 113 -0.65 10.49 -10.83
C VAL A 113 0.02 9.16 -10.48
N VAL A 114 0.63 9.11 -9.30
CA VAL A 114 1.31 7.94 -8.74
C VAL A 114 1.00 7.85 -7.25
N GLU A 115 0.97 6.63 -6.72
CA GLU A 115 0.74 6.41 -5.28
C GLU A 115 2.07 6.35 -4.51
N PHE A 116 2.09 6.97 -3.34
CA PHE A 116 3.12 6.79 -2.31
C PHE A 116 2.48 6.32 -1.01
N VAL A 117 3.18 5.47 -0.29
CA VAL A 117 2.76 4.98 1.03
C VAL A 117 3.74 5.44 2.09
N LEU A 118 3.25 6.21 3.05
CA LEU A 118 4.01 6.67 4.21
C LEU A 118 3.73 5.77 5.41
N HIS A 119 4.78 5.24 6.01
CA HIS A 119 4.72 4.54 7.29
C HIS A 119 5.51 5.32 8.34
N GLY A 120 4.93 5.51 9.52
CA GLY A 120 5.62 6.03 10.69
C GLY A 120 5.62 5.01 11.82
N ARG A 121 6.72 4.95 12.56
CA ARG A 121 6.84 4.14 13.78
C ARG A 121 7.37 4.99 14.93
N TYR A 122 6.75 4.86 16.09
CA TYR A 122 7.19 5.51 17.31
C TYR A 122 8.50 4.91 17.81
N ASP A 123 9.35 5.78 18.34
CA ASP A 123 10.31 5.37 19.35
C ASP A 123 9.56 5.10 20.67
N GLN A 124 9.56 3.85 21.11
CA GLN A 124 8.78 3.41 22.26
C GLN A 124 9.22 4.10 23.56
N ASP A 125 10.52 4.35 23.73
CA ASP A 125 11.04 4.98 24.95
C ASP A 125 10.64 6.46 25.01
N VAL A 126 10.73 7.16 23.88
CA VAL A 126 10.30 8.56 23.77
C VAL A 126 8.79 8.69 23.96
N LEU A 127 8.00 7.86 23.29
CA LEU A 127 6.54 7.87 23.42
C LEU A 127 6.12 7.57 24.86
N PHE A 128 6.69 6.52 25.47
CA PHE A 128 6.36 6.15 26.83
C PHE A 128 6.77 7.25 27.83
N GLY A 129 7.92 7.89 27.64
CA GLY A 129 8.34 9.05 28.41
C GLY A 129 7.33 10.19 28.34
N GLN A 130 6.89 10.56 27.13
CA GLN A 130 5.88 11.59 26.91
C GLN A 130 4.54 11.26 27.61
N ILE A 131 4.09 10.00 27.51
CA ILE A 131 2.84 9.56 28.15
C ILE A 131 2.93 9.67 29.67
N LEU A 132 4.06 9.29 30.28
CA LEU A 132 4.27 9.41 31.73
C LEU A 132 4.30 10.87 32.19
N GLU A 133 4.87 11.77 31.38
CA GLU A 133 4.92 13.21 31.69
C GLU A 133 3.54 13.88 31.59
N GLN A 134 2.73 13.47 30.63
CA GLN A 134 1.43 14.07 30.35
C GLN A 134 0.30 13.47 31.20
N ASN A 135 0.39 12.19 31.58
CA ASN A 135 -0.66 11.49 32.32
C ASN A 135 -0.17 11.03 33.71
N SER A 136 -0.48 11.84 34.72
CA SER A 136 -0.16 11.56 36.13
C SER A 136 -0.77 10.26 36.69
N GLU A 137 -1.90 9.79 36.15
CA GLU A 137 -2.49 8.51 36.57
C GLU A 137 -1.63 7.34 36.09
N ILE A 138 -1.19 7.37 34.83
CA ILE A 138 -0.30 6.35 34.26
C ILE A 138 1.05 6.36 34.99
N ALA A 139 1.61 7.53 35.29
CA ALA A 139 2.82 7.65 36.09
C ALA A 139 2.67 6.98 37.47
N ARG A 140 1.55 7.23 38.15
CA ARG A 140 1.25 6.62 39.46
C ARG A 140 1.08 5.11 39.36
N LEU A 141 0.35 4.62 38.36
CA LEU A 141 0.15 3.17 38.14
C LEU A 141 1.46 2.47 37.80
N SER A 142 2.31 3.08 36.97
CA SER A 142 3.65 2.59 36.62
C SER A 142 4.52 2.41 37.87
N GLU A 143 4.57 3.41 38.75
CA GLU A 143 5.31 3.30 40.02
C GLU A 143 4.72 2.24 40.97
N GLN A 144 3.40 2.03 40.94
CA GLN A 144 2.75 1.02 41.77
C GLN A 144 3.08 -0.42 41.36
N VAL A 145 3.39 -0.67 40.09
CA VAL A 145 3.74 -2.01 39.58
C VAL A 145 5.25 -2.26 39.49
N ARG A 146 6.06 -1.20 39.52
CA ARG A 146 7.52 -1.26 39.37
C ARG A 146 8.17 -2.10 40.47
N GLY A 147 8.94 -3.11 40.07
CA GLY A 147 9.68 -3.98 41.01
C GLY A 147 8.82 -4.86 41.92
N LYS A 148 7.50 -4.90 41.72
CA LYS A 148 6.57 -5.74 42.50
C LYS A 148 6.23 -7.03 41.79
N ASP A 149 5.83 -8.02 42.57
CA ASP A 149 5.39 -9.32 42.07
C ASP A 149 4.21 -9.18 41.06
N PRO A 150 4.29 -9.83 39.88
CA PRO A 150 3.26 -9.74 38.85
C PRO A 150 1.87 -10.22 39.30
N ASP A 151 1.80 -11.27 40.11
CA ASP A 151 0.53 -11.84 40.56
C ASP A 151 -0.11 -10.96 41.63
N ALA A 152 0.70 -10.33 42.49
CA ALA A 152 0.24 -9.39 43.51
C ALA A 152 -0.26 -8.05 42.94
N THR A 153 0.08 -7.74 41.68
CA THR A 153 -0.26 -6.47 41.01
C THR A 153 -1.01 -6.68 39.70
N TYR A 154 -1.65 -7.85 39.54
CA TYR A 154 -2.29 -8.26 38.29
C TYR A 154 -3.30 -7.22 37.78
N TYR A 155 -4.20 -6.75 38.65
CA TYR A 155 -5.22 -5.77 38.27
C TYR A 155 -4.63 -4.40 37.92
N GLU A 156 -3.62 -3.93 38.65
CA GLU A 156 -2.93 -2.67 38.37
C GLU A 156 -2.21 -2.72 37.03
N ARG A 157 -1.61 -3.86 36.66
CA ARG A 157 -0.95 -4.06 35.37
C ARG A 157 -1.92 -4.03 34.20
N ILE A 158 -3.10 -4.64 34.35
CA ILE A 158 -4.17 -4.56 33.33
C ILE A 158 -4.59 -3.11 33.14
N ARG A 159 -4.90 -2.39 34.22
CA ARG A 159 -5.31 -0.98 34.14
C ARG A 159 -4.24 -0.09 33.55
N LEU A 160 -2.97 -0.33 33.87
CA LEU A 160 -1.84 0.38 33.30
C LEU A 160 -1.76 0.15 31.79
N GLY A 161 -1.86 -1.11 31.34
CA GLY A 161 -1.87 -1.46 29.92
C GLY A 161 -3.01 -0.78 29.17
N GLU A 162 -4.24 -0.90 29.68
CA GLU A 162 -5.44 -0.25 29.09
C GLU A 162 -5.32 1.29 29.04
N ALA A 163 -4.69 1.89 30.04
CA ALA A 163 -4.47 3.33 30.06
C ALA A 163 -3.42 3.76 29.04
N ILE A 164 -2.30 3.04 28.94
CA ILE A 164 -1.25 3.30 27.93
C ILE A 164 -1.82 3.14 26.52
N SER A 165 -2.54 2.04 26.23
CA SER A 165 -3.13 1.81 24.91
C SER A 165 -4.04 2.97 24.48
N ARG A 166 -4.87 3.50 25.39
CA ARG A 166 -5.74 4.65 25.11
C ARG A 166 -4.95 5.92 24.76
N GLU A 167 -3.85 6.19 25.46
CA GLU A 167 -2.98 7.34 25.14
C GLU A 167 -2.25 7.15 23.81
N VAL A 168 -1.78 5.93 23.52
CA VAL A 168 -1.15 5.61 22.23
C VAL A 168 -2.14 5.78 21.08
N ASP A 169 -3.36 5.26 21.20
CA ASP A 169 -4.40 5.41 20.18
C ASP A 169 -4.79 6.89 19.97
N GLY A 170 -4.87 7.67 21.05
CA GLY A 170 -5.07 9.11 20.98
C GLY A 170 -3.92 9.82 20.24
N ALA A 171 -2.68 9.50 20.57
CA ALA A 171 -1.50 10.05 19.89
C ALA A 171 -1.49 9.70 18.39
N ARG A 172 -1.81 8.45 18.02
CA ARG A 172 -1.92 8.01 16.61
C ARG A 172 -2.94 8.82 15.83
N ALA A 173 -4.13 9.05 16.40
CA ALA A 173 -5.17 9.82 15.71
C ALA A 173 -4.74 11.28 15.46
N VAL A 174 -4.06 11.90 16.44
CA VAL A 174 -3.50 13.25 16.31
C VAL A 174 -2.40 13.31 15.26
N ASP A 175 -1.46 12.36 15.30
CA ASP A 175 -0.34 12.30 14.35
C ASP A 175 -0.82 12.05 12.92
N ALA A 176 -1.77 11.12 12.73
CA ALA A 176 -2.37 10.86 11.42
C ALA A 176 -3.02 12.13 10.85
N THR A 177 -3.83 12.82 11.65
CA THR A 177 -4.47 14.08 11.24
C THR A 177 -3.44 15.16 10.92
N THR A 178 -2.35 15.24 11.70
CA THR A 178 -1.28 16.22 11.49
C THR A 178 -0.54 15.94 10.18
N ALA A 179 -0.17 14.69 9.93
CA ALA A 179 0.49 14.29 8.70
C ALA A 179 -0.42 14.50 7.47
N GLU A 180 -1.72 14.19 7.57
CA GLU A 180 -2.67 14.45 6.50
C GLU A 180 -2.77 15.95 6.15
N GLN A 181 -2.88 16.81 7.17
CA GLN A 181 -2.94 18.26 6.95
C GLN A 181 -1.64 18.82 6.37
N TRP A 182 -0.49 18.26 6.78
CA TRP A 182 0.82 18.67 6.30
C TRP A 182 1.05 18.27 4.85
N LEU A 183 0.68 17.05 4.49
CA LEU A 183 0.95 16.47 3.17
C LEU A 183 -0.15 16.78 2.14
N GLY A 184 -1.38 17.01 2.61
CA GLY A 184 -2.56 17.27 1.77
C GLY A 184 -2.34 18.31 0.64
N PRO A 185 -1.64 19.43 0.85
CA PRO A 185 -1.37 20.42 -0.20
C PRO A 185 -0.54 19.89 -1.39
N PHE A 186 0.13 18.75 -1.23
CA PHE A 186 1.01 18.13 -2.23
C PHE A 186 0.40 16.86 -2.86
N THR A 187 -0.84 16.53 -2.52
CA THR A 187 -1.53 15.30 -2.94
C THR A 187 -2.85 15.64 -3.65
N GLU A 188 -3.24 14.83 -4.63
CA GLU A 188 -4.60 14.84 -5.20
C GLU A 188 -5.60 14.18 -4.25
N ALA A 189 -5.16 13.14 -3.54
CA ALA A 189 -5.93 12.46 -2.52
C ALA A 189 -5.01 11.84 -1.47
N ILE A 190 -5.49 11.71 -0.24
CA ILE A 190 -4.79 11.04 0.84
C ILE A 190 -5.78 10.21 1.66
N VAL A 191 -5.37 9.02 2.06
CA VAL A 191 -6.18 8.08 2.83
C VAL A 191 -5.36 7.59 4.01
N ALA A 192 -5.81 7.88 5.24
CA ALA A 192 -5.31 7.19 6.42
C ALA A 192 -5.78 5.73 6.43
N LYS A 193 -4.84 4.85 6.73
CA LYS A 193 -5.03 3.41 6.87
C LYS A 193 -4.83 3.00 8.31
N ASP A 194 -5.34 1.82 8.63
CA ASP A 194 -5.03 1.20 9.91
C ASP A 194 -3.53 1.01 10.06
N VAL A 195 -3.06 1.31 11.26
CA VAL A 195 -1.66 1.23 11.62
C VAL A 195 -1.38 -0.15 12.20
N ASP A 196 -0.49 -0.90 11.54
CA ASP A 196 -0.07 -2.21 12.01
C ASP A 196 0.98 -2.11 13.13
N GLY A 197 0.90 -3.03 14.10
CA GLY A 197 1.89 -3.19 15.17
C GLY A 197 1.68 -2.28 16.38
N GLU A 198 2.35 -2.61 17.49
CA GLU A 198 2.27 -1.85 18.74
C GLU A 198 3.02 -0.50 18.68
N ASP A 199 4.03 -0.41 17.81
CA ASP A 199 4.89 0.75 17.62
C ASP A 199 4.49 1.63 16.43
N GLY A 200 3.49 1.25 15.64
CA GLY A 200 3.07 2.06 14.50
C GLY A 200 2.52 3.42 14.95
N ALA A 201 2.86 4.48 14.21
CA ALA A 201 2.43 5.85 14.44
C ALA A 201 1.42 6.33 13.40
N VAL A 202 1.77 6.19 12.12
CA VAL A 202 0.93 6.60 10.98
C VAL A 202 1.09 5.63 9.82
N HIS A 203 0.04 5.49 9.02
CA HIS A 203 0.04 4.73 7.79
C HIS A 203 -0.88 5.46 6.80
N LEU A 204 -0.30 6.10 5.78
CA LEU A 204 -1.05 6.90 4.81
C LEU A 204 -0.74 6.42 3.39
N ALA A 205 -1.77 6.29 2.56
CA ALA A 205 -1.63 6.22 1.12
C ALA A 205 -1.91 7.60 0.53
N ALA A 206 -1.05 8.07 -0.37
CA ALA A 206 -1.11 9.40 -0.94
C ALA A 206 -1.01 9.33 -2.47
N LEU A 207 -2.00 9.87 -3.16
CA LEU A 207 -2.02 10.01 -4.61
C LEU A 207 -1.39 11.35 -4.98
N VAL A 208 -0.30 11.32 -5.73
CA VAL A 208 0.56 12.48 -6.00
C VAL A 208 0.74 12.62 -7.50
N ARG A 209 0.62 13.84 -8.03
CA ARG A 209 0.97 14.07 -9.44
C ARG A 209 2.43 13.78 -9.70
N ARG A 210 2.74 13.09 -10.80
CA ARG A 210 4.08 12.69 -11.19
C ARG A 210 5.02 13.90 -11.35
N ASP A 211 4.51 15.03 -11.80
CA ASP A 211 5.24 16.31 -11.92
C ASP A 211 5.46 17.04 -10.58
N LYS A 212 4.78 16.60 -9.51
CA LYS A 212 4.87 17.14 -8.14
C LYS A 212 5.53 16.21 -7.12
N ARG A 213 6.01 15.05 -7.59
CA ARG A 213 6.72 14.07 -6.77
C ARG A 213 7.80 14.69 -5.87
N SER A 214 8.68 15.52 -6.42
CA SER A 214 9.79 16.08 -5.65
C SER A 214 9.33 17.06 -4.56
N ASP A 215 8.24 17.80 -4.80
CA ASP A 215 7.66 18.70 -3.81
C ASP A 215 7.08 17.89 -2.64
N PHE A 216 6.39 16.78 -2.94
CA PHE A 216 5.84 15.86 -1.95
C PHE A 216 6.94 15.15 -1.11
N GLU A 217 7.98 14.62 -1.76
CA GLU A 217 9.11 13.98 -1.06
C GLU A 217 9.77 14.96 -0.06
N GLN A 218 9.99 16.22 -0.46
CA GLN A 218 10.52 17.25 0.44
C GLN A 218 9.58 17.59 1.62
N ALA A 219 8.26 17.54 1.39
CA ALA A 219 7.28 17.76 2.45
C ALA A 219 7.31 16.63 3.48
N VAL A 220 7.51 15.38 3.04
CA VAL A 220 7.70 14.21 3.92
C VAL A 220 8.99 14.32 4.72
N ASP A 221 10.10 14.72 4.08
CA ASP A 221 11.37 14.95 4.78
C ASP A 221 11.21 16.03 5.87
N SER A 222 10.54 17.14 5.55
CA SER A 222 10.28 18.23 6.50
C SER A 222 9.38 17.79 7.66
N LEU A 223 8.41 16.91 7.41
CA LEU A 223 7.59 16.30 8.46
C LEU A 223 8.43 15.39 9.36
N GLY A 224 9.35 14.62 8.76
CA GLY A 224 10.30 13.78 9.52
C GLY A 224 11.21 14.59 10.43
N ASP A 225 11.68 15.75 9.96
CA ASP A 225 12.47 16.70 10.75
C ASP A 225 11.67 17.32 11.91
N ASP A 226 10.37 17.59 11.73
CA ASP A 226 9.49 18.12 12.79
C ASP A 226 9.19 17.07 13.87
N TRP A 227 9.02 15.81 13.45
CA TRP A 227 8.73 14.68 14.33
C TRP A 227 9.98 14.05 14.96
N ASP A 228 11.15 14.68 14.77
CA ASP A 228 12.47 14.21 15.14
C ASP A 228 12.49 13.41 16.45
N SER A 229 13.19 12.28 16.42
CA SER A 229 13.43 11.37 17.54
C SER A 229 12.18 10.68 18.13
N ARG A 230 10.96 11.14 17.84
CA ARG A 230 9.71 10.51 18.29
C ARG A 230 9.17 9.50 17.28
N VAL A 231 9.26 9.81 15.99
CA VAL A 231 8.73 8.94 14.92
C VAL A 231 9.77 8.76 13.81
N SER A 232 10.09 7.52 13.48
CA SER A 232 10.82 7.21 12.24
C SER A 232 9.83 7.07 11.09
N LEU A 233 9.97 7.92 10.07
CA LEU A 233 9.17 7.86 8.85
C LEU A 233 9.88 7.05 7.76
N ARG A 234 9.09 6.31 6.98
CA ARG A 234 9.52 5.57 5.79
C ARG A 234 8.53 5.82 4.68
N LEU A 235 9.01 6.42 3.60
CA LEU A 235 8.25 6.59 2.36
C LEU A 235 8.52 5.41 1.42
N ILE A 236 7.46 4.88 0.82
CA ILE A 236 7.52 3.80 -0.17
C ILE A 236 6.80 4.29 -1.43
N GLY A 237 7.45 4.21 -2.58
CA GLY A 237 6.83 4.53 -3.86
C GLY A 237 7.81 5.09 -4.90
N PRO A 238 7.33 5.38 -6.11
CA PRO A 238 5.95 5.20 -6.55
C PRO A 238 5.53 3.72 -6.56
N VAL A 239 4.31 3.43 -6.14
CA VAL A 239 3.68 2.11 -6.19
C VAL A 239 2.41 2.16 -7.05
N ALA A 240 1.91 0.99 -7.40
CA ALA A 240 0.66 0.83 -8.10
C ALA A 240 -0.52 1.35 -7.26
N PRO A 241 -1.48 2.07 -7.86
CA PRO A 241 -2.49 2.83 -7.13
C PRO A 241 -3.65 1.97 -6.60
N TYR A 242 -3.35 0.90 -5.85
CA TYR A 242 -4.37 -0.04 -5.35
C TYR A 242 -5.40 0.64 -4.43
N ASP A 243 -4.98 1.63 -3.64
CA ASP A 243 -5.85 2.31 -2.68
C ASP A 243 -6.73 3.39 -3.34
N PHE A 244 -6.45 3.75 -4.60
CA PHE A 244 -7.14 4.80 -5.34
C PHE A 244 -7.86 4.30 -6.60
N LEU A 245 -8.02 2.98 -6.75
CA LEU A 245 -8.81 2.42 -7.85
C LEU A 245 -10.26 2.91 -7.78
N PRO A 246 -10.80 3.50 -8.87
CA PRO A 246 -12.19 3.91 -8.93
C PRO A 246 -13.12 2.71 -8.72
N GLN A 247 -14.20 2.87 -7.97
CA GLN A 247 -15.15 1.76 -7.82
C GLN A 247 -15.87 1.49 -9.15
N PRO A 248 -16.14 0.23 -9.51
CA PRO A 248 -17.02 -0.08 -10.62
C PRO A 248 -18.39 0.56 -10.36
N ALA A 249 -18.99 1.15 -11.38
CA ALA A 249 -20.34 1.69 -11.27
C ALA A 249 -21.27 0.53 -10.86
N GLU A 250 -21.99 0.67 -9.76
CA GLU A 250 -23.01 -0.31 -9.38
C GLU A 250 -24.03 -0.40 -10.51
N GLU A 251 -24.14 -1.57 -11.14
CA GLU A 251 -25.18 -1.83 -12.13
C GLU A 251 -26.55 -1.60 -11.48
N SER A 252 -27.25 -0.57 -11.95
CA SER A 252 -28.62 -0.22 -11.51
C SER A 252 -29.68 -1.05 -12.22
#